data_AF-A0A653F4A6-F1
#
_entry.id   AF-A0A653F4A6-F1
#
_cell.length_a   1.000
_cell.length_b   1.000
_cell.length_c   1.000
_cell.angle_alpha   90.00
_cell.angle_beta   90.00
_cell.angle_gamma   90.00
#
_symmetry.space_group_name_H-M   'P 1'
#
loop_
_entity.id
_entity.type
_entity.pdbx_description
1 polymer ?
#
loop_
_entity_poly.entity_id
_entity_poly.type
_entity_poly.pdbx_seq_one_letter_code
_entity_poly.pdbx_strand_id
1 'polypeptide(L)' 'MGDKVYFRHTKAGELCERFDRLHLVRGAQIVDTVPTYRGEGRTFL' A
#
# COMPACT_ATOMS: atom_id res chain seq x y z
N MET A 1 0.59 19.84 15.23
CA MET A 1 1.83 19.13 14.86
C MET A 1 1.52 17.65 14.85
N GLY A 2 1.53 17.00 13.68
CA GLY A 2 1.23 15.57 13.53
C GLY A 2 -0.08 15.23 12.81
N ASP A 3 -0.61 16.11 11.95
CA ASP A 3 -1.82 15.80 11.20
C ASP A 3 -1.55 14.75 10.10
N LYS A 4 -2.50 13.85 9.91
CA LYS A 4 -2.41 12.80 8.89
C LYS A 4 -2.53 13.42 7.50
N VAL A 5 -1.50 13.26 6.70
CA VAL A 5 -1.48 13.67 5.28
C VAL A 5 -1.55 12.43 4.41
N TYR A 6 -2.50 12.41 3.48
CA TYR A 6 -2.65 11.34 2.49
C TYR A 6 -2.02 11.76 1.18
N PHE A 7 -1.07 10.97 0.70
CA PHE A 7 -0.49 11.14 -0.63
C PHE A 7 -1.22 10.24 -1.62
N ARG A 8 -1.66 10.82 -2.74
CA ARG A 8 -2.21 10.06 -3.86
C ARG A 8 -1.07 9.76 -4.83
N HIS A 9 -0.74 8.49 -5.01
CA HIS A 9 0.22 8.07 -6.02
C HIS A 9 -0.32 8.37 -7.44
N THR A 10 0.57 8.55 -8.39
CA THR A 10 0.21 8.78 -9.80
C THR A 10 -0.12 7.47 -10.54
N LYS A 11 0.46 6.33 -10.13
CA LYS A 11 0.18 4.98 -10.69
C LYS A 11 0.04 3.93 -9.58
N ALA A 12 -1.04 3.15 -9.60
CA ALA A 12 -1.31 2.12 -8.58
C ALA A 12 -0.21 1.05 -8.46
N GLY A 13 0.48 0.75 -9.56
CA GLY A 13 1.59 -0.21 -9.57
C GLY A 13 2.83 0.27 -8.82
N GLU A 14 3.08 1.58 -8.73
CA GLU A 14 4.34 2.11 -8.17
C GLU A 14 4.51 1.76 -6.68
N LEU A 15 3.43 1.79 -5.90
CA LEU A 15 3.48 1.38 -4.50
C LEU A 15 3.68 -0.13 -4.35
N CYS A 16 3.02 -0.93 -5.18
CA CYS A 16 3.15 -2.39 -5.17
C CYS A 16 4.53 -2.88 -5.64
N GLU A 17 5.29 -2.05 -6.36
CA GLU A 17 6.67 -2.30 -6.76
C GLU A 17 7.68 -2.02 -5.61
N ARG A 18 7.31 -1.18 -4.63
CA ARG A 18 8.20 -0.65 -3.58
C ARG A 18 7.93 -1.20 -2.18
N PHE A 19 6.71 -1.62 -1.90
CA PHE A 19 6.29 -2.13 -0.59
C PHE A 19 5.79 -3.56 -0.70
N ASP A 20 5.96 -4.36 0.35
CA ASP A 20 5.56 -5.77 0.36
C ASP A 20 4.10 -5.97 0.81
N ARG A 21 3.51 -4.99 1.50
CA ARG A 21 2.18 -5.09 2.11
C ARG A 21 1.41 -3.77 2.00
N LEU A 22 0.09 -3.87 1.89
CA LEU A 22 -0.85 -2.75 1.92
C LEU A 22 -1.84 -2.93 3.07
N HIS A 23 -2.06 -1.87 3.84
CA HIS A 23 -3.09 -1.83 4.87
C HIS A 23 -4.41 -1.32 4.28
N LEU A 24 -5.46 -2.11 4.41
CA LEU A 24 -6.82 -1.70 4.03
C LEU A 24 -7.43 -0.94 5.20
N VAL A 25 -7.92 0.28 4.94
CA VAL A 25 -8.48 1.16 5.98
C VAL A 25 -9.95 1.41 5.70
N ARG A 26 -10.79 1.30 6.74
CA ARG A 26 -12.19 1.73 6.75
C ARG A 26 -12.37 2.80 7.81
N GLY A 27 -12.65 4.04 7.38
CA GLY A 27 -12.69 5.19 8.28
C GLY A 27 -11.34 5.41 8.95
N ALA A 28 -11.25 5.16 10.25
CA ALA A 28 -10.02 5.30 11.03
C ALA A 28 -9.38 3.96 11.43
N GLN A 29 -9.96 2.82 10.99
CA GLN A 29 -9.52 1.49 11.40
C GLN A 29 -8.83 0.75 10.26
N ILE A 30 -7.72 0.08 10.56
CA ILE A 30 -7.13 -0.92 9.65
C ILE A 30 -8.01 -2.17 9.75
N VAL A 31 -8.61 -2.55 8.63
CA VAL A 31 -9.50 -3.72 8.57
C VAL A 31 -8.79 -4.95 8.05
N ASP A 32 -7.69 -4.79 7.30
CA ASP A 32 -6.88 -5.91 6.82
C ASP A 32 -5.48 -5.47 6.39
N THR A 33 -4.58 -6.43 6.17
CA THR A 33 -3.28 -6.21 5.54
C THR A 33 -3.00 -7.30 4.51
N VAL A 34 -2.95 -6.90 3.25
CA VAL A 34 -2.75 -7.79 2.10
C VAL A 34 -1.32 -7.66 1.55
N PRO A 35 -0.72 -8.72 0.99
CA PRO A 35 0.56 -8.61 0.31
C PRO A 35 0.42 -7.85 -1.03
N THR A 36 1.50 -7.24 -1.49
CA THR A 36 1.60 -6.73 -2.87
C THR A 36 2.16 -7.82 -3.79
N TYR A 37 2.20 -7.59 -5.10
CA TYR A 37 2.88 -8.50 -6.05
C TYR A 37 4.31 -8.81 -5.62
N ARG A 38 5.06 -7.81 -5.15
CA ARG A 38 6.39 -7.97 -4.58
C ARG A 38 6.38 -8.82 -3.30
N GLY A 39 5.43 -8.57 -2.40
CA GLY A 39 5.24 -9.35 -1.18
C GLY A 39 4.84 -10.81 -1.43
N GLU A 40 4.25 -11.10 -2.59
CA GLU A 40 3.98 -12.45 -3.09
C GLU A 40 5.15 -13.05 -3.89
N GLY A 41 6.29 -12.36 -3.96
CA GLY A 41 7.48 -12.81 -4.70
C GLY A 41 7.37 -12.66 -6.22
N ARG A 42 6.31 -12.03 -6.72
CA ARG A 42 6.11 -11.77 -8.16
C ARG A 42 6.77 -10.45 -8.55
N THR A 43 7.99 -10.54 -9.08
CA THR A 43 8.68 -9.41 -9.69
C THR A 43 8.37 -9.41 -11.19
N PHE A 44 7.48 -8.51 -11.62
CA PHE A 44 7.22 -8.25 -13.03
C PHE A 44 8.17 -7.14 -13.47
N LEU A 45 9.27 -7.51 -14.13
CA LEU A 45 10.27 -6.59 -14.68
C LEU A 45 10.15 -6.55 -16.21
#